data_AF-A0A2N5XDI9-F1
#
_entry.id   AF-A0A2N5XDI9-F1
#
_cell.length_a   1.000
_cell.length_b   1.000
_cell.length_c   1.000
_cell.angle_alpha   90.00
_cell.angle_beta   90.00
_cell.angle_gamma   90.00
#
_symmetry.space_group_name_H-M   'P 1'
#
loop_
_entity.id
_entity.type
_entity.pdbx_description
1 polymer ?
#
loop_
_entity_poly.entity_id
_entity_poly.type
_entity_poly.pdbx_seq_one_letter_code
_entity_poly.pdbx_strand_id
1 'polypeptide(L)'
;PFGLAAGWGAGWGLFPAGGGASGDPGGPLWLGHDGTLDGGSCNVRVNPSTGTALAFTTNSTTGLAAWEDLADALDDAGLRVGRYRQPAPSSLPYRAGERLTGEYVNGDLGIRVSPGRGGSLRFDVRNGLSGVLTVGSDLTFSVRTADRDEVVFSGRFLASRGSGPVDLMQYNGRTLCRSEALVRHVA
;
A
#
# COMPACT_ATOMS: atom_id res chain seq x y z
N PRO A 1 1.36 -9.91 0.34
CA PRO A 1 0.27 -9.01 -0.09
C PRO A 1 0.84 -7.68 -0.57
N PHE A 2 0.31 -7.10 -1.66
CA PHE A 2 0.84 -5.84 -2.17
C PHE A 2 0.68 -4.72 -1.14
N GLY A 3 1.74 -3.94 -0.93
CA GLY A 3 1.68 -2.74 -0.12
C GLY A 3 1.87 -2.96 1.39
N LEU A 4 2.13 -4.18 1.86
CA LEU A 4 2.43 -4.45 3.27
C LEU A 4 3.87 -4.91 3.52
N ALA A 5 4.44 -5.68 2.60
CA ALA A 5 5.77 -6.27 2.71
C ALA A 5 6.26 -6.69 1.31
N ALA A 6 7.54 -7.01 1.18
CA ALA A 6 8.11 -7.51 -0.08
C ALA A 6 7.60 -8.92 -0.44
N GLY A 7 7.12 -9.67 0.56
CA GLY A 7 6.65 -11.04 0.44
C GLY A 7 5.90 -11.47 1.69
N TRP A 8 5.29 -12.65 1.64
CA TRP A 8 4.53 -13.19 2.77
C TRP A 8 4.63 -14.71 2.79
N GLY A 9 4.93 -15.26 3.97
CA GLY A 9 4.93 -16.70 4.25
C GLY A 9 3.80 -17.09 5.20
N ALA A 10 3.97 -18.20 5.92
CA ALA A 10 3.02 -18.66 6.93
C ALA A 10 3.04 -17.75 8.18
N GLY A 11 2.30 -16.64 8.12
CA GLY A 11 2.17 -15.68 9.21
C GLY A 11 3.28 -14.61 9.30
N TRP A 12 4.20 -14.56 8.34
CA TRP A 12 5.35 -13.64 8.37
C TRP A 12 5.43 -12.80 7.10
N GLY A 13 5.51 -11.48 7.27
CA GLY A 13 5.87 -10.54 6.22
C GLY A 13 7.38 -10.47 6.02
N LEU A 14 7.80 -10.20 4.79
CA LEU A 14 9.21 -10.05 4.41
C LEU A 14 9.62 -8.58 4.30
N PHE A 15 10.60 -8.17 5.10
CA PHE A 15 11.07 -6.79 5.21
C PHE A 15 12.58 -6.73 4.94
N PRO A 16 12.99 -6.38 3.71
CA PRO A 16 14.41 -6.13 3.42
C PRO A 16 14.93 -4.95 4.24
N ALA A 17 16.14 -5.06 4.79
CA ALA A 17 16.84 -3.90 5.34
C ALA A 17 17.33 -2.97 4.21
N GLY A 18 17.39 -1.67 4.47
CA GLY A 18 17.78 -0.67 3.47
C GLY A 18 16.64 -0.27 2.51
N GLY A 19 15.38 -0.40 2.95
CA GLY A 19 14.13 -0.18 2.22
C GLY A 19 13.85 1.24 1.66
N GLY A 20 14.85 1.92 1.12
CA GLY A 20 14.70 3.04 0.20
C GLY A 20 14.50 2.58 -1.24
N ALA A 21 13.99 3.45 -2.11
CA ALA A 21 13.81 3.22 -3.55
C ALA A 21 15.11 2.87 -4.31
N SER A 22 16.27 3.03 -3.67
CA SER A 22 17.59 2.67 -4.20
C SER A 22 18.03 1.24 -3.90
N GLY A 23 17.21 0.44 -3.19
CA GLY A 23 17.34 -1.01 -3.04
C GLY A 23 18.76 -1.53 -3.03
N ASP A 24 19.49 -1.32 -1.95
CA ASP A 24 20.73 -2.07 -1.71
C ASP A 24 20.32 -3.56 -1.62
N PRO A 25 20.60 -4.38 -2.64
CA PRO A 25 20.10 -5.75 -2.69
C PRO A 25 20.83 -6.67 -1.69
N GLY A 26 21.86 -6.17 -1.00
CA GLY A 26 22.67 -6.93 -0.04
C GLY A 26 22.26 -6.79 1.43
N GLY A 27 21.22 -6.00 1.75
CA GLY A 27 20.78 -5.80 3.12
C GLY A 27 20.23 -7.08 3.79
N PRO A 28 20.36 -7.23 5.13
CA PRO A 28 19.80 -8.37 5.84
C PRO A 28 18.27 -8.47 5.66
N LEU A 29 17.79 -9.71 5.57
CA LEU A 29 16.38 -10.02 5.42
C LEU A 29 15.71 -10.15 6.78
N TRP A 30 14.65 -9.40 7.01
CA TRP A 30 13.84 -9.51 8.24
C TRP A 30 12.49 -10.13 7.96
N LEU A 31 12.03 -10.96 8.88
CA LEU A 31 10.66 -11.44 8.98
C LEU A 31 9.93 -10.58 10.00
N GLY A 32 8.65 -10.32 9.82
CA GLY A 32 7.92 -9.51 10.79
C GLY A 32 6.41 -9.57 10.69
N HIS A 33 5.78 -8.91 11.65
CA HIS A 33 4.35 -8.67 11.66
C HIS A 33 4.08 -7.34 12.36
N ASP A 34 3.11 -6.60 11.84
CA ASP A 34 2.67 -5.33 12.40
C ASP A 34 1.19 -5.44 12.81
N GLY A 35 0.79 -4.68 13.82
CA GLY A 35 -0.57 -4.64 14.32
C GLY A 35 -0.91 -3.27 14.89
N THR A 36 -2.14 -2.85 14.68
CA THR A 36 -2.69 -1.61 15.24
C THR A 36 -4.10 -1.87 15.73
N LEU A 37 -4.43 -1.42 16.94
CA LEU A 37 -5.77 -1.52 17.51
C LEU A 37 -5.95 -0.41 18.54
N ASP A 38 -7.07 0.30 18.49
CA ASP A 38 -7.52 1.25 19.52
C ASP A 38 -6.44 2.22 20.03
N GLY A 39 -5.70 2.83 19.08
CA GLY A 39 -4.66 3.79 19.40
C GLY A 39 -3.35 3.17 19.91
N GLY A 40 -3.22 1.84 19.90
CA GLY A 40 -1.95 1.14 20.11
C GLY A 40 -1.37 0.58 18.81
N SER A 41 -0.05 0.38 18.82
CA SER A 41 0.68 -0.32 17.76
C SER A 41 1.62 -1.38 18.33
N CYS A 42 1.88 -2.41 17.51
CA CYS A 42 2.85 -3.46 17.78
C CYS A 42 3.61 -3.77 16.49
N ASN A 43 4.93 -3.81 16.56
CA ASN A 43 5.82 -4.13 15.45
C ASN A 43 6.82 -5.20 15.90
N VAL A 44 6.88 -6.32 15.18
CA VAL A 44 7.82 -7.42 15.46
C VAL A 44 8.72 -7.62 14.26
N ARG A 45 10.02 -7.77 14.49
CA ARG A 45 11.04 -8.06 13.48
C ARG A 45 11.99 -9.15 13.97
N VAL A 46 12.31 -10.11 13.11
CA VAL A 46 13.25 -11.22 13.36
C VAL A 46 14.22 -11.30 12.19
N ASN A 47 15.52 -11.31 12.48
CA ASN A 47 16.58 -11.63 11.52
C ASN A 47 17.08 -13.06 11.81
N PRO A 48 16.67 -14.06 11.01
CA PRO A 48 17.06 -15.44 11.25
C PRO A 48 18.57 -15.68 11.08
N SER A 49 19.26 -14.88 10.26
CA SER A 49 20.69 -15.08 9.99
C SER A 49 21.59 -14.74 11.19
N THR A 50 21.15 -13.78 12.02
CA THR A 50 21.89 -13.32 13.20
C THR A 50 21.28 -13.81 14.51
N GLY A 51 20.07 -14.38 14.48
CA GLY A 51 19.30 -14.73 15.67
C GLY A 51 18.73 -13.51 16.41
N THR A 52 18.69 -12.34 15.79
CA THR A 52 18.21 -11.09 16.41
C THR A 52 16.69 -10.99 16.30
N ALA A 53 16.04 -10.60 17.39
CA ALA A 53 14.61 -10.28 17.41
C ALA A 53 14.37 -8.91 18.08
N LEU A 54 13.43 -8.15 17.55
CA LEU A 54 12.98 -6.87 18.05
C LEU A 54 11.45 -6.88 18.13
N ALA A 55 10.92 -6.41 19.24
CA ALA A 55 9.51 -6.12 19.41
C ALA A 55 9.36 -4.71 19.98
N PHE A 56 8.45 -3.95 19.40
CA PHE A 56 8.12 -2.60 19.84
C PHE A 56 6.61 -2.47 19.99
N THR A 57 6.16 -2.03 21.16
CA THR A 57 4.75 -1.83 21.46
C THR A 57 4.52 -0.43 21.99
N THR A 58 3.44 0.19 21.56
CA THR A 58 3.03 1.51 22.03
C THR A 58 1.52 1.54 22.26
N ASN A 59 1.09 2.43 23.14
CA ASN A 59 -0.30 2.71 23.46
C ASN A 59 -0.69 4.15 23.07
N SER A 60 -0.04 4.71 22.04
CA SER A 60 -0.29 6.05 21.51
C SER A 60 -0.53 5.98 20.01
N THR A 61 -1.40 6.86 19.51
CA THR A 61 -1.67 7.01 18.07
C THR A 61 -0.43 7.44 17.27
N THR A 62 0.60 7.94 17.95
CA THR A 62 1.92 8.25 17.37
C THR A 62 2.84 7.04 17.22
N GLY A 63 2.37 5.83 17.59
CA GLY A 63 3.18 4.62 17.63
C GLY A 63 3.86 4.23 16.32
N LEU A 64 3.18 4.42 15.19
CA LEU A 64 3.76 4.14 13.88
C LEU A 64 4.89 5.11 13.51
N ALA A 65 4.78 6.37 13.90
CA ALA A 65 5.86 7.35 13.69
C ALA A 65 7.05 7.02 14.60
N ALA A 66 6.79 6.71 15.88
CA ALA A 66 7.83 6.30 16.82
C ALA A 66 8.57 5.01 16.38
N TRP A 67 7.88 4.09 15.70
CA TRP A 67 8.50 2.92 15.10
C TRP A 67 9.50 3.29 13.99
N GLU A 68 9.14 4.23 13.11
CA GLU A 68 10.06 4.70 12.07
C GLU A 68 11.29 5.40 12.67
N ASP A 69 11.08 6.27 13.66
CA ASP A 69 12.17 6.96 14.38
C ASP A 69 13.11 5.96 15.08
N LEU A 70 12.54 4.93 15.73
CA LEU A 70 13.31 3.86 16.35
C LEU A 70 14.13 3.09 15.31
N ALA A 71 13.54 2.76 14.16
CA ALA A 71 14.24 2.03 13.11
C ALA A 71 15.39 2.84 12.50
N ASP A 72 15.24 4.16 12.36
CA ASP A 72 16.31 5.06 11.93
C ASP A 72 17.43 5.12 12.99
N ALA A 73 17.09 5.30 14.28
CA ALA A 73 18.08 5.31 15.35
C ALA A 73 18.84 3.98 15.50
N LEU A 74 18.19 2.85 15.21
CA LEU A 74 18.82 1.53 15.19
C LEU A 74 19.75 1.36 13.97
N ASP A 75 19.39 1.89 12.80
CA ASP A 75 20.26 1.89 11.61
C ASP A 75 21.55 2.69 11.90
N ASP A 76 21.42 3.87 12.52
CA ASP A 76 22.56 4.69 12.97
C ASP A 76 23.45 3.96 13.99
N ALA A 77 22.87 3.08 14.82
CA ALA A 77 23.58 2.22 15.75
C ALA A 77 24.14 0.92 15.11
N GLY A 78 23.97 0.74 13.80
CA GLY A 78 24.47 -0.42 13.05
C GLY A 78 23.51 -1.62 12.99
N LEU A 79 22.31 -1.51 13.57
CA LEU A 79 21.26 -2.52 13.48
C LEU A 79 20.24 -2.12 12.40
N ARG A 80 20.52 -2.54 11.16
CA ARG A 80 19.68 -2.21 10.00
C ARG A 80 18.39 -3.03 10.01
N VAL A 81 17.36 -2.56 10.70
CA VAL A 81 16.06 -3.23 10.81
C VAL A 81 15.28 -3.15 9.50
N GLY A 82 14.70 -4.28 9.07
CA GLY A 82 13.91 -4.36 7.85
C GLY A 82 12.63 -3.53 7.90
N ARG A 83 12.42 -2.73 6.85
CA ARG A 83 11.23 -1.89 6.65
C ARG A 83 10.73 -2.05 5.22
N TYR A 84 9.45 -1.79 5.01
CA TYR A 84 8.85 -1.83 3.68
C TYR A 84 8.23 -0.49 3.35
N ARG A 85 8.67 0.10 2.24
CA ARG A 85 8.06 1.28 1.63
C ARG A 85 7.34 0.84 0.35
N GLN A 86 6.11 1.33 0.19
CA GLN A 86 5.37 1.09 -1.04
C GLN A 86 6.10 1.77 -2.21
N PRO A 87 6.20 1.11 -3.38
CA PRO A 87 6.81 1.74 -4.55
C PRO A 87 5.98 2.95 -4.98
N ALA A 88 6.67 4.03 -5.35
CA ALA A 88 6.02 5.17 -5.99
C ALA A 88 5.55 4.76 -7.40
N PRO A 89 4.41 5.30 -7.89
CA PRO A 89 4.00 5.11 -9.26
C PRO A 89 5.07 5.57 -10.25
N SER A 90 5.13 4.92 -11.42
CA SER A 90 5.91 5.43 -12.56
C SER A 90 5.54 6.90 -12.84
N SER A 91 6.54 7.73 -13.13
CA SER A 91 6.35 9.13 -13.52
C SER A 91 5.70 9.26 -14.91
N LEU A 92 5.77 8.21 -15.73
CA LEU A 92 5.06 8.15 -17.01
C LEU A 92 3.57 7.88 -16.75
N PRO A 93 2.65 8.72 -17.21
CA PRO A 93 1.22 8.55 -16.93
C PRO A 93 0.62 7.39 -17.74
N TYR A 94 -0.28 6.64 -17.12
CA TYR A 94 -1.12 5.68 -17.85
C TYR A 94 -2.15 6.42 -18.72
N ARG A 95 -2.06 6.22 -20.03
CA ARG A 95 -2.85 7.00 -21.01
C ARG A 95 -4.30 6.54 -21.18
N ALA A 96 -4.66 5.35 -20.71
CA ALA A 96 -6.00 4.78 -20.88
C ALA A 96 -6.78 4.73 -19.56
N GLY A 97 -6.65 5.77 -18.72
CA GLY A 97 -7.22 5.82 -17.37
C GLY A 97 -8.72 5.54 -17.30
N GLU A 98 -9.49 5.90 -18.33
CA GLU A 98 -10.92 5.59 -18.43
C GLU A 98 -11.23 4.09 -18.31
N ARG A 99 -10.33 3.22 -18.78
CA ARG A 99 -10.47 1.75 -18.65
C ARG A 99 -10.40 1.27 -17.20
N LEU A 100 -9.91 2.09 -16.28
CA LEU A 100 -9.80 1.79 -14.86
C LEU A 100 -11.06 2.21 -14.09
N THR A 101 -11.97 2.98 -14.70
CA THR A 101 -13.22 3.45 -14.06
C THR A 101 -14.15 2.30 -13.75
N GLY A 102 -14.81 2.33 -12.59
CA GLY A 102 -15.68 1.25 -12.10
C GLY A 102 -15.72 1.16 -10.58
N GLU A 103 -16.49 0.22 -10.06
CA GLU A 103 -16.54 -0.09 -8.62
C GLU A 103 -15.69 -1.35 -8.34
N TYR A 104 -14.85 -1.29 -7.32
CA TYR A 104 -13.98 -2.37 -6.86
C TYR A 104 -14.36 -2.74 -5.44
N VAL A 105 -14.56 -4.04 -5.17
CA VAL A 105 -15.10 -4.54 -3.91
C VAL A 105 -14.27 -5.67 -3.29
N ASN A 106 -14.17 -5.68 -1.96
CA ASN A 106 -13.71 -6.82 -1.16
C ASN A 106 -14.57 -6.89 0.11
N GLY A 107 -15.54 -7.81 0.14
CA GLY A 107 -16.59 -7.79 1.17
C GLY A 107 -17.35 -6.45 1.13
N ASP A 108 -17.52 -5.82 2.29
CA ASP A 108 -18.23 -4.53 2.41
C ASP A 108 -17.38 -3.32 2.00
N LEU A 109 -16.07 -3.51 1.83
CA LEU A 109 -15.17 -2.46 1.37
C LEU A 109 -15.39 -2.22 -0.13
N GLY A 110 -15.88 -1.04 -0.47
CA GLY A 110 -16.10 -0.60 -1.85
C GLY A 110 -15.34 0.68 -2.18
N ILE A 111 -14.67 0.68 -3.34
CA ILE A 111 -13.97 1.83 -3.92
C ILE A 111 -14.55 2.10 -5.31
N ARG A 112 -14.95 3.34 -5.55
CA ARG A 112 -15.33 3.81 -6.88
C ARG A 112 -14.18 4.58 -7.50
N VAL A 113 -13.83 4.19 -8.73
CA VAL A 113 -12.93 4.95 -9.60
C VAL A 113 -13.78 5.63 -10.67
N SER A 114 -13.71 6.95 -10.77
CA SER A 114 -14.52 7.73 -11.71
C SER A 114 -13.67 8.78 -12.45
N PRO A 115 -14.11 9.27 -13.62
CA PRO A 115 -13.47 10.40 -14.27
C PRO A 115 -13.48 11.66 -13.39
N GLY A 116 -12.35 12.36 -13.34
CA GLY A 116 -12.19 13.65 -12.69
C GLY A 116 -12.05 14.81 -13.69
N ARG A 117 -11.66 15.99 -13.18
CA ARG A 117 -11.44 17.17 -14.01
C ARG A 117 -10.10 17.08 -14.75
N GLY A 118 -10.05 17.60 -15.98
CA GLY A 118 -8.81 17.68 -16.75
C GLY A 118 -8.19 16.32 -17.10
N GLY A 119 -9.00 15.27 -17.22
CA GLY A 119 -8.54 13.91 -17.52
C GLY A 119 -7.93 13.16 -16.33
N SER A 120 -8.05 13.68 -15.11
CA SER A 120 -7.66 12.95 -13.90
C SER A 120 -8.64 11.82 -13.59
N LEU A 121 -8.27 10.92 -12.70
CA LEU A 121 -9.20 9.97 -12.09
C LEU A 121 -9.51 10.39 -10.65
N ARG A 122 -10.67 9.97 -10.15
CA ARG A 122 -11.09 10.10 -8.75
C ARG A 122 -11.14 8.74 -8.10
N PHE A 123 -10.83 8.71 -6.81
CA PHE A 123 -10.90 7.55 -5.94
C PHE A 123 -11.81 7.89 -4.78
N ASP A 124 -12.91 7.16 -4.65
CA ASP A 124 -13.95 7.41 -3.66
C ASP A 124 -14.21 6.14 -2.85
N VAL A 125 -14.00 6.21 -1.53
CA VAL A 125 -14.34 5.14 -0.59
C VAL A 125 -15.73 5.44 -0.02
N ARG A 126 -16.56 4.41 0.14
CA ARG A 126 -17.94 4.57 0.65
C ARG A 126 -18.05 5.27 2.01
N ASN A 127 -16.99 5.21 2.83
CA ASN A 127 -16.92 5.87 4.14
C ASN A 127 -16.59 7.37 4.08
N GLY A 128 -16.51 7.97 2.89
CA GLY A 128 -16.38 9.42 2.70
C GLY A 128 -14.97 9.90 2.33
N LEU A 129 -13.95 9.03 2.33
CA LEU A 129 -12.62 9.43 1.83
C LEU A 129 -12.65 9.54 0.31
N SER A 130 -12.22 10.69 -0.21
CA SER A 130 -12.20 10.96 -1.66
C SER A 130 -10.93 11.72 -2.07
N GLY A 131 -10.30 11.31 -3.17
CA GLY A 131 -9.03 11.89 -3.62
C GLY A 131 -8.80 11.82 -5.13
N VAL A 132 -7.78 12.54 -5.59
CA VAL A 132 -7.27 12.47 -6.96
C VAL A 132 -6.40 11.23 -7.09
N LEU A 133 -6.75 10.37 -8.04
CA LEU A 133 -6.03 9.15 -8.38
C LEU A 133 -5.07 9.43 -9.53
N THR A 134 -3.77 9.23 -9.27
CA THR A 134 -2.73 9.28 -10.31
C THR A 134 -2.22 7.88 -10.56
N VAL A 135 -2.18 7.47 -11.83
CA VAL A 135 -1.78 6.11 -12.23
C VAL A 135 -0.57 6.19 -13.15
N GLY A 136 0.50 5.51 -12.76
CA GLY A 136 1.70 5.33 -13.56
C GLY A 136 1.52 4.29 -14.65
N SER A 137 2.38 4.31 -15.67
CA SER A 137 2.37 3.38 -16.80
C SER A 137 2.51 1.91 -16.38
N ASP A 138 3.04 1.67 -15.19
CA ASP A 138 3.20 0.37 -14.52
C ASP A 138 1.94 -0.08 -13.77
N LEU A 139 0.83 0.67 -13.88
CA LEU A 139 -0.45 0.47 -13.20
C LEU A 139 -0.39 0.63 -11.66
N THR A 140 0.74 1.03 -11.11
CA THR A 140 0.84 1.52 -9.74
C THR A 140 0.16 2.88 -9.64
N PHE A 141 -0.50 3.16 -8.53
CA PHE A 141 -1.21 4.41 -8.33
C PHE A 141 -0.98 5.01 -6.95
N SER A 142 -1.21 6.31 -6.85
CA SER A 142 -1.27 7.07 -5.60
C SER A 142 -2.55 7.90 -5.55
N VAL A 143 -3.09 8.08 -4.35
CA VAL A 143 -4.25 8.93 -4.06
C VAL A 143 -3.81 10.09 -3.18
N ARG A 144 -4.18 11.32 -3.57
CA ARG A 144 -4.01 12.53 -2.75
C ARG A 144 -5.37 13.18 -2.51
N THR A 145 -5.64 13.61 -1.28
CA THR A 145 -6.87 14.37 -0.97
C THR A 145 -6.65 15.85 -1.29
N ALA A 146 -7.74 16.62 -1.45
CA ALA A 146 -7.62 18.04 -1.84
C ALA A 146 -7.06 18.93 -0.71
N ASP A 147 -7.16 18.47 0.53
CA ASP A 147 -6.71 19.14 1.75
C ASP A 147 -5.29 18.74 2.17
N ARG A 148 -4.68 17.74 1.51
CA ARG A 148 -3.34 17.24 1.83
C ARG A 148 -2.51 17.02 0.58
N ASP A 149 -1.33 17.61 0.55
CA ASP A 149 -0.33 17.31 -0.49
C ASP A 149 0.30 15.91 -0.32
N GLU A 150 0.06 15.26 0.81
CA GLU A 150 0.56 13.94 1.12
C GLU A 150 -0.26 12.82 0.44
N VAL A 151 0.45 11.77 0.03
CA VAL A 151 -0.18 10.55 -0.50
C VAL A 151 -0.87 9.81 0.64
N VAL A 152 -2.18 9.67 0.54
CA VAL A 152 -2.99 8.98 1.57
C VAL A 152 -3.08 7.48 1.31
N PHE A 153 -3.03 7.08 0.04
CA PHE A 153 -2.98 5.66 -0.35
C PHE A 153 -2.08 5.45 -1.55
N SER A 154 -1.40 4.30 -1.57
CA SER A 154 -0.84 3.75 -2.81
C SER A 154 -1.32 2.32 -3.03
N GLY A 155 -1.36 1.94 -4.29
CA GLY A 155 -1.89 0.66 -4.73
C GLY A 155 -1.42 0.32 -6.13
N ARG A 156 -1.99 -0.74 -6.69
CA ARG A 156 -1.84 -1.06 -8.11
C ARG A 156 -3.11 -1.64 -8.69
N PHE A 157 -3.24 -1.49 -9.99
CA PHE A 157 -4.20 -2.22 -10.79
C PHE A 157 -3.55 -3.45 -11.42
N LEU A 158 -4.33 -4.49 -11.66
CA LEU A 158 -3.87 -5.71 -12.32
C LEU A 158 -5.04 -6.44 -12.99
N ALA A 159 -4.71 -7.29 -13.95
CA ALA A 159 -5.65 -8.24 -14.53
C ALA A 159 -5.58 -9.57 -13.78
N SER A 160 -6.72 -10.16 -13.45
CA SER A 160 -6.84 -11.49 -12.87
C SER A 160 -6.28 -12.57 -13.81
N ARG A 161 -6.38 -12.33 -15.12
CA ARG A 161 -5.92 -13.20 -16.19
C ARG A 161 -4.82 -12.54 -16.99
N GLY A 162 -3.59 -12.48 -16.49
CA GLY A 162 -2.39 -12.10 -17.26
C GLY A 162 -2.57 -10.86 -18.16
N SER A 163 -2.77 -11.08 -19.46
CA SER A 163 -2.97 -10.04 -20.49
C SER A 163 -4.43 -9.59 -20.70
N GLY A 164 -5.35 -9.98 -19.81
CA GLY A 164 -6.77 -9.64 -19.84
C GLY A 164 -7.05 -8.19 -19.42
N PRO A 165 -8.34 -7.80 -19.37
CA PRO A 165 -8.72 -6.50 -18.85
C PRO A 165 -8.33 -6.37 -17.38
N VAL A 166 -7.99 -5.14 -16.97
CA VAL A 166 -7.80 -4.80 -15.56
C VAL A 166 -9.13 -4.92 -14.84
N ASP A 167 -9.21 -5.87 -13.91
CA ASP A 167 -10.38 -6.20 -13.13
C ASP A 167 -10.08 -6.32 -11.62
N LEU A 168 -8.82 -6.10 -11.21
CA LEU A 168 -8.42 -6.11 -9.82
C LEU A 168 -7.76 -4.78 -9.43
N MET A 169 -7.99 -4.37 -8.18
CA MET A 169 -7.29 -3.29 -7.51
C MET A 169 -6.67 -3.84 -6.23
N GLN A 170 -5.39 -3.55 -5.99
CA GLN A 170 -4.71 -3.90 -4.75
C GLN A 170 -4.24 -2.66 -4.01
N TYR A 171 -4.56 -2.57 -2.72
CA TYR A 171 -4.03 -1.56 -1.82
C TYR A 171 -4.03 -2.08 -0.39
N ASN A 172 -3.04 -1.66 0.42
CA ASN A 172 -2.95 -2.01 1.85
C ASN A 172 -3.18 -3.52 2.13
N GLY A 173 -2.57 -4.38 1.32
CA GLY A 173 -2.67 -5.84 1.43
C GLY A 173 -3.98 -6.48 0.97
N ARG A 174 -4.99 -5.69 0.59
CA ARG A 174 -6.30 -6.16 0.13
C ARG A 174 -6.35 -6.22 -1.39
N THR A 175 -7.09 -7.18 -1.91
CA THR A 175 -7.40 -7.30 -3.35
C THR A 175 -8.89 -7.09 -3.53
N LEU A 176 -9.27 -6.10 -4.33
CA LEU A 176 -10.65 -5.77 -4.65
C LEU A 176 -10.93 -6.18 -6.08
N CYS A 177 -12.05 -6.86 -6.29
CA CYS A 177 -12.52 -7.26 -7.60
C CYS A 177 -13.42 -6.18 -8.16
N ARG A 178 -13.25 -5.87 -9.44
CA ARG A 178 -14.17 -5.01 -10.17
C ARG A 178 -15.56 -5.66 -10.15
N SER A 179 -16.53 -4.93 -9.61
CA SER A 179 -17.92 -5.33 -9.62
C SER A 179 -18.44 -5.27 -11.04
N GLU A 180 -19.03 -6.37 -11.51
CA GLU A 180 -19.79 -6.41 -12.77
C GLU A 180 -21.19 -5.80 -12.62
N ALA A 181 -21.53 -5.19 -11.47
CA ALA A 181 -22.85 -4.62 -11.23
C ALA A 181 -23.22 -3.64 -12.35
N LEU A 182 -24.12 -4.13 -13.21
CA LEU A 182 -24.80 -3.43 -14.28
C LEU A 182 -25.16 -2.03 -13.79
N VAL A 183 -24.75 -1.01 -14.53
CA VAL A 183 -25.24 0.37 -14.37
C VAL A 183 -26.76 0.33 -14.57
N ARG A 184 -27.53 0.03 -13.51
CA ARG A 184 -28.97 0.30 -13.49
C ARG A 184 -29.10 1.79 -13.23
N HIS A 185 -29.19 2.55 -14.32
CA HIS A 185 -29.85 3.85 -14.28
C HIS A 185 -31.23 3.64 -13.67
N VAL A 186 -31.46 4.22 -12.50
CA VAL A 186 -32.81 4.48 -12.02
C VAL A 186 -33.26 5.74 -12.75
N ALA A 187 -34.24 5.56 -13.63
CA ALA A 187 -34.96 6.61 -14.34
C ALA A 187 -35.76 7.49 -13.37
#